data_AF-A0A2P7QPM3-F1
#
_entry.id   AF-A0A2P7QPM3-F1
#
_cell.length_a   1.000
_cell.length_b   1.000
_cell.length_c   1.000
_cell.angle_alpha   90.00
_cell.angle_beta   90.00
_cell.angle_gamma   90.00
#
_symmetry.space_group_name_H-M   'P 1'
#
loop_
_entity.id
_entity.type
_entity.pdbx_description
1 polymer ?
#
loop_
_entity_poly.entity_id
_entity_poly.type
_entity_poly.pdbx_seq_one_letter_code
_entity_poly.pdbx_strand_id
1 'polypeptide(L)'
;MSESSIGDLFGRVAEDAKAYARAEIGLYRTIAAHRIAKARNGAIALVAAIFLLNAALIALFVAIVMALAALIGPLLSGLAVFLVVGIIAFVLVRYGAGKLSALAGDAEEKAALSAGEHLS
;
A
#
# COMPACT_ATOMS: atom_id res chain seq x y z
N MET A 1 -17.14 -61.37 9.41
CA MET A 1 -16.78 -60.19 8.59
C MET A 1 -17.95 -59.23 8.65
N SER A 2 -17.88 -58.19 9.47
CA SER A 2 -18.92 -57.16 9.54
C SER A 2 -18.75 -56.22 8.36
N GLU A 3 -19.71 -56.24 7.43
CA GLU A 3 -19.85 -55.24 6.38
C GLU A 3 -19.82 -53.84 7.02
N SER A 4 -18.95 -52.98 6.52
CA SER A 4 -18.91 -51.59 6.96
C SER A 4 -20.28 -50.98 6.71
N SER A 5 -20.91 -50.42 7.75
CA SER A 5 -22.21 -49.77 7.59
C SER A 5 -22.05 -48.59 6.61
N ILE A 6 -23.03 -48.35 5.75
CA ILE A 6 -23.07 -47.18 4.86
C ILE A 6 -22.84 -45.88 5.66
N GLY A 7 -23.28 -45.83 6.93
CA GLY A 7 -22.99 -44.72 7.84
C GLY A 7 -21.51 -44.49 8.13
N ASP A 8 -20.69 -45.54 8.19
CA ASP A 8 -19.25 -45.43 8.41
C ASP A 8 -18.52 -44.84 7.19
N LEU A 9 -19.04 -45.07 5.98
CA LEU A 9 -18.50 -44.50 4.75
C LEU A 9 -18.78 -42.99 4.66
N PHE A 10 -20.01 -42.57 4.97
CA PHE A 10 -20.35 -41.14 5.04
C PHE A 10 -19.59 -40.43 6.16
N GLY A 11 -19.38 -41.08 7.30
CA GLY A 11 -18.55 -40.57 8.38
C GLY A 11 -17.10 -40.33 7.94
N ARG A 12 -16.50 -41.27 7.20
CA ARG A 12 -15.14 -41.11 6.65
C ARG A 12 -15.04 -40.00 5.61
N VAL A 13 -15.99 -39.90 4.67
CA VAL A 13 -15.99 -38.82 3.67
C VAL A 13 -16.13 -37.44 4.31
N ALA A 14 -16.99 -37.31 5.33
CA ALA A 14 -17.14 -36.06 6.07
C ALA A 14 -15.86 -35.69 6.85
N GLU A 15 -15.16 -36.69 7.39
CA GLU A 15 -13.92 -36.47 8.12
C GLU A 15 -12.74 -36.14 7.18
N ASP A 16 -12.66 -36.81 6.03
CA ASP A 16 -11.69 -36.52 4.97
C ASP A 16 -11.90 -35.12 4.39
N ALA A 17 -13.15 -34.69 4.20
CA ALA A 17 -13.47 -33.34 3.74
C ALA A 17 -13.01 -32.26 4.74
N LYS A 18 -13.20 -32.48 6.05
CA LYS A 18 -12.70 -31.57 7.09
C LYS A 18 -11.18 -31.57 7.15
N ALA A 19 -10.54 -32.74 7.03
CA ALA A 19 -9.09 -32.87 7.01
C ALA A 19 -8.49 -32.11 5.80
N TYR A 20 -9.10 -32.26 4.63
CA TYR A 20 -8.73 -31.53 3.42
C TYR A 20 -8.90 -30.02 3.58
N ALA A 21 -10.05 -29.56 4.10
CA ALA A 21 -10.28 -28.13 4.35
C ALA A 21 -9.25 -27.54 5.33
N ARG A 22 -8.89 -28.28 6.39
CA ARG A 22 -7.84 -27.85 7.34
C ARG A 22 -6.46 -27.81 6.69
N ALA A 23 -6.14 -28.75 5.79
CA ALA A 23 -4.88 -28.77 5.06
C ALA A 23 -4.75 -27.56 4.12
N GLU A 24 -5.82 -27.21 3.41
CA GLU A 24 -5.86 -26.06 2.51
C GLU A 24 -5.66 -24.74 3.27
N ILE A 25 -6.36 -24.57 4.41
CA ILE A 25 -6.17 -23.41 5.29
C ILE A 25 -4.74 -23.36 5.82
N GLY A 26 -4.16 -24.51 6.20
CA GLY A 26 -2.76 -24.62 6.62
C GLY A 26 -1.77 -24.21 5.52
N LEU A 27 -2.03 -24.60 4.28
CA LEU A 27 -1.23 -24.24 3.11
C LEU A 27 -1.28 -22.74 2.86
N TYR A 28 -2.48 -22.14 2.81
CA TYR A 28 -2.63 -20.69 2.65
C TYR A 28 -1.92 -19.91 3.75
N ARG A 29 -2.05 -20.35 5.01
CA ARG A 29 -1.36 -19.74 6.15
C ARG A 29 0.16 -19.81 6.01
N THR A 30 0.69 -20.95 5.55
CA THR A 30 2.13 -21.15 5.36
C THR A 30 2.68 -20.29 4.22
N ILE A 31 1.97 -20.24 3.08
CA ILE A 31 2.34 -19.38 1.94
C ILE A 31 2.30 -17.92 2.36
N ALA A 32 1.25 -17.49 3.07
CA ALA A 32 1.14 -16.13 3.59
C ALA A 32 2.29 -15.78 4.53
N ALA A 33 2.60 -16.64 5.51
CA ALA A 33 3.71 -16.44 6.43
C ALA A 33 5.07 -16.37 5.71
N HIS A 34 5.30 -17.25 4.73
CA HIS A 34 6.53 -17.25 3.94
C HIS A 34 6.67 -15.97 3.09
N ARG A 35 5.58 -15.51 2.47
CA ARG A 35 5.55 -14.26 1.71
C ARG A 35 5.82 -13.05 2.61
N ILE A 36 5.21 -12.99 3.79
CA ILE A 36 5.44 -11.93 4.78
C ILE A 36 6.89 -11.94 5.24
N ALA A 37 7.45 -13.11 5.57
CA ALA A 37 8.84 -13.24 6.00
C ALA A 37 9.82 -12.75 4.92
N LYS A 38 9.57 -13.11 3.66
CA LYS A 38 10.38 -12.66 2.51
C LYS A 38 10.22 -11.16 2.24
N ALA A 39 9.00 -10.63 2.38
CA ALA A 39 8.71 -9.21 2.20
C ALA A 39 9.24 -8.33 3.34
N ARG A 40 9.39 -8.86 4.56
CA ARG A 40 9.81 -8.09 5.75
C ARG A 40 11.14 -7.37 5.54
N ASN A 41 12.16 -8.08 5.07
CA ASN A 41 13.48 -7.46 4.85
C ASN A 41 13.42 -6.41 3.74
N GLY A 42 12.63 -6.67 2.68
CA GLY A 42 12.39 -5.69 1.62
C GLY A 42 11.64 -4.44 2.12
N ALA A 43 10.63 -4.62 2.97
CA ALA A 43 9.88 -3.53 3.58
C ALA A 43 10.76 -2.66 4.49
N ILE A 44 11.61 -3.29 5.31
CA ILE A 44 12.59 -2.58 6.15
C ILE A 44 13.55 -1.78 5.28
N ALA A 45 14.08 -2.39 4.22
CA ALA A 45 14.99 -1.72 3.28
C ALA A 45 14.32 -0.54 2.58
N LEU A 46 13.05 -0.67 2.15
CA LEU A 46 12.29 0.42 1.54
C LEU A 46 12.03 1.56 2.52
N VAL A 47 11.65 1.26 3.76
CA VAL A 47 11.48 2.28 4.80
C VAL A 47 12.79 3.02 5.01
N ALA A 48 13.90 2.30 5.20
CA ALA A 48 15.22 2.91 5.32
C ALA A 48 15.59 3.77 4.10
N ALA A 49 15.32 3.29 2.89
CA ALA A 49 15.57 4.03 1.65
C ALA A 49 14.74 5.32 1.57
N ILE A 50 13.47 5.30 1.98
CA ILE A 50 12.62 6.50 2.02
C ILE A 50 13.19 7.53 3.00
N PHE A 51 13.62 7.10 4.19
CA PHE A 51 14.28 7.98 5.16
C PHE A 51 15.59 8.57 4.61
N LEU A 52 16.45 7.76 4.00
CA LEU A 52 17.69 8.22 3.40
C LEU A 52 17.44 9.18 2.23
N LEU A 53 16.47 8.89 1.37
CA LEU A 53 16.10 9.75 0.25
C LEU A 53 15.58 11.09 0.76
N ASN A 54 14.75 11.09 1.81
CA ASN A 54 14.29 12.32 2.44
C ASN A 54 15.45 13.15 3.01
N ALA A 55 16.38 12.52 3.72
CA ALA A 55 17.58 13.19 4.24
C ALA A 55 18.44 13.77 3.12
N ALA A 56 18.64 13.03 2.03
CA ALA A 56 19.37 13.49 0.86
C ALA A 56 18.69 14.68 0.17
N LEU A 57 17.35 14.67 0.06
CA LEU A 57 16.58 15.79 -0.50
C LEU A 57 16.71 17.05 0.36
N ILE A 58 16.66 16.92 1.69
CA ILE A 58 16.88 18.04 2.61
C ILE A 58 18.29 18.60 2.42
N ALA A 59 19.31 17.74 2.42
CA ALA A 59 20.70 18.15 2.22
C ALA A 59 20.90 18.85 0.86
N LEU A 60 20.26 18.36 -0.21
CA LEU A 60 20.28 18.98 -1.53
C LEU A 60 19.65 20.38 -1.50
N PHE A 61 18.48 20.56 -0.88
CA PHE A 61 17.87 21.88 -0.77
C PHE A 61 18.72 22.84 0.05
N VAL A 62 19.33 22.39 1.14
CA VAL A 62 20.28 23.20 1.92
C VAL A 62 21.46 23.64 1.05
N ALA A 63 22.06 22.72 0.28
CA ALA A 63 23.16 23.05 -0.63
C ALA A 63 22.76 24.08 -1.70
N ILE A 64 21.58 23.93 -2.30
CA ILE A 64 21.04 24.91 -3.26
C ILE A 64 20.84 26.27 -2.60
N VAL A 65 20.23 26.31 -1.41
CA VAL A 65 20.02 27.56 -0.67
C VAL A 65 21.36 28.22 -0.34
N MET A 66 22.36 27.48 0.11
CA MET A 66 23.69 28.03 0.39
C MET A 66 24.37 28.57 -0.86
N ALA A 67 24.30 27.84 -1.98
CA ALA A 67 24.87 28.29 -3.25
C ALA A 67 24.22 29.58 -3.73
N LEU A 68 22.88 29.66 -3.70
CA LEU A 68 22.15 30.85 -4.14
C LEU A 68 22.26 32.01 -3.13
N ALA A 69 22.45 31.71 -1.84
CA ALA A 69 22.67 32.72 -0.81
C ALA A 69 23.94 33.54 -1.06
N ALA A 70 24.97 32.94 -1.69
CA ALA A 70 26.18 33.66 -2.09
C ALA A 70 25.92 34.73 -3.16
N LEU A 71 24.81 34.65 -3.91
CA LEU A 71 24.47 35.58 -4.99
C LEU A 71 23.45 36.64 -4.56
N ILE A 72 22.38 36.23 -3.87
CA ILE A 72 21.24 37.11 -3.56
C ILE A 72 20.98 37.27 -2.05
N GLY A 73 21.87 36.72 -1.21
CA GLY A 73 21.74 36.73 0.23
C GLY A 73 20.88 35.58 0.79
N PRO A 74 21.05 35.23 2.08
CA PRO A 74 20.41 34.04 2.67
C PRO A 74 18.88 34.07 2.66
N LEU A 75 18.30 35.24 2.95
CA LEU A 75 16.85 35.38 3.06
C LEU A 75 16.14 35.24 1.71
N LEU A 76 16.64 35.93 0.68
CA LEU A 76 16.07 35.87 -0.67
C LEU A 76 16.29 34.49 -1.30
N SER A 77 17.42 33.84 -1.02
CA SER A 77 17.68 32.47 -1.45
C SER A 77 16.67 31.47 -0.89
N GLY A 78 16.44 31.50 0.43
CA GLY A 78 15.46 30.63 1.07
C GLY A 78 14.05 30.85 0.50
N LEU A 79 13.65 32.11 0.31
CA LEU A 79 12.35 32.44 -0.28
C LEU A 79 12.22 31.97 -1.74
N ALA A 80 13.25 32.16 -2.56
CA ALA A 80 13.25 31.73 -3.95
C ALA A 80 13.11 30.20 -4.07
N VAL A 81 13.90 29.44 -3.30
CA VAL A 81 13.82 27.97 -3.31
C VAL A 81 12.46 27.50 -2.79
N PHE A 82 11.94 28.09 -1.72
CA PHE A 82 10.62 27.78 -1.20
C PHE A 82 9.52 27.98 -2.24
N LEU A 83 9.51 29.11 -2.95
CA LEU A 83 8.51 29.40 -3.97
C LEU A 83 8.58 28.41 -5.14
N VAL A 84 9.78 28.14 -5.65
CA VAL A 84 9.96 27.20 -6.78
C VAL A 84 9.53 25.79 -6.40
N VAL A 85 10.02 25.27 -5.27
CA VAL A 85 9.67 23.92 -4.80
C VAL A 85 8.18 23.84 -4.44
N GLY A 86 7.61 24.89 -3.83
CA GLY A 86 6.20 24.97 -3.50
C GLY A 86 5.30 24.91 -4.73
N ILE A 87 5.65 25.61 -5.81
CA ILE A 87 4.93 25.55 -7.09
C ILE A 87 5.00 24.14 -7.67
N ILE A 88 6.18 23.53 -7.70
CA ILE A 88 6.35 22.15 -8.20
C ILE A 88 5.49 21.18 -7.39
N ALA A 89 5.54 21.27 -6.05
CA ALA A 89 4.75 20.43 -5.16
C ALA A 89 3.24 20.62 -5.40
N PHE A 90 2.77 21.87 -5.54
CA PHE A 90 1.38 22.17 -5.83
C PHE A 90 0.91 21.51 -7.15
N VAL A 91 1.70 21.64 -8.22
CA VAL A 91 1.39 21.01 -9.52
C VAL A 91 1.35 19.49 -9.42
N LEU A 92 2.33 18.88 -8.75
CA LEU A 92 2.39 17.43 -8.55
C LEU A 92 1.21 16.91 -7.75
N VAL A 93 0.83 17.59 -6.67
CA VAL A 93 -0.37 17.25 -5.88
C VAL A 93 -1.61 17.33 -6.74
N ARG A 94 -1.77 18.39 -7.54
CA ARG A 94 -2.97 18.56 -8.38
C ARG A 94 -3.07 17.49 -9.45
N TYR A 95 -1.94 17.14 -10.07
CA TYR A 95 -1.85 16.06 -11.05
C TYR A 95 -2.16 14.70 -10.42
N GLY A 96 -1.53 14.37 -9.29
CA GLY A 96 -1.73 13.12 -8.57
C GLY A 96 -3.16 12.95 -8.06
N ALA A 97 -3.74 13.99 -7.48
CA ALA A 97 -5.13 14.01 -7.04
C ALA A 97 -6.10 13.76 -8.20
N GLY A 98 -5.88 14.38 -9.36
CA GLY A 98 -6.70 14.16 -10.55
C GLY A 98 -6.65 12.73 -11.08
N LYS A 99 -5.49 12.08 -11.00
CA LYS A 99 -5.34 10.65 -11.36
C LYS A 99 -6.03 9.75 -10.33
N LEU A 100 -5.84 10.00 -9.03
CA LEU A 100 -6.47 9.22 -7.98
C LEU A 100 -8.00 9.34 -8.00
N SER A 101 -8.54 10.53 -8.26
CA SER A 101 -9.99 10.71 -8.41
C SER A 101 -10.55 9.95 -9.61
N ALA A 102 -9.78 9.78 -10.68
CA ALA A 102 -10.18 8.97 -11.83
C ALA A 102 -10.19 7.46 -11.54
N LEU A 103 -9.44 6.99 -10.52
CA LEU A 103 -9.45 5.59 -10.09
C LEU A 103 -10.49 5.29 -8.99
N ALA A 104 -11.00 6.31 -8.27
CA ALA A 104 -11.81 6.12 -7.07
C ALA A 104 -13.30 5.84 -7.33
N GLY A 105 -13.69 5.56 -8.58
CA GLY A 105 -15.09 5.40 -9.01
C GLY A 105 -15.81 6.74 -9.13
N ASP A 106 -16.60 6.91 -10.19
CA ASP A 106 -17.38 8.13 -10.41
C ASP A 106 -18.35 8.36 -9.23
N ALA A 107 -18.73 9.61 -8.99
CA ALA A 107 -19.79 9.97 -8.05
C ALA A 107 -21.08 9.17 -8.31
N GLU A 108 -21.31 8.77 -9.55
CA GLU A 108 -22.41 7.91 -9.99
C GLU A 108 -22.32 6.48 -9.45
N GLU A 109 -21.11 5.89 -9.38
CA GLU A 109 -20.89 4.54 -8.82
C GLU A 109 -21.10 4.54 -7.30
N LYS A 110 -20.65 5.59 -6.61
CA LYS A 110 -20.92 5.78 -5.18
C LYS A 110 -22.39 6.05 -4.88
N ALA A 111 -23.08 6.79 -5.75
CA ALA A 111 -24.52 7.01 -5.65
C ALA A 111 -25.30 5.70 -5.86
N ALA A 112 -24.91 4.88 -6.84
CA ALA A 112 -25.51 3.57 -7.08
C ALA A 112 -25.35 2.62 -5.89
N LEU A 113 -24.18 2.61 -5.24
CA LEU A 113 -23.92 1.82 -4.05
C LEU A 113 -24.79 2.27 -2.86
N SER A 114 -24.94 3.58 -2.63
CA SER A 114 -25.80 4.10 -1.56
C SER A 114 -27.29 3.84 -1.79
N ALA A 115 -27.75 3.85 -3.04
CA ALA A 115 -29.13 3.52 -3.39
C ALA A 115 -29.44 2.03 -3.16
N GLY A 116 -28.47 1.13 -3.38
CA GLY A 116 -28.61 -0.30 -3.09
C GLY A 116 -28.67 -0.62 -1.59
N GLU A 117 -27.95 0.12 -0.76
CA GLU A 117 -27.90 -0.07 0.70
C GLU A 117 -29.21 0.31 1.40
N HIS A 118 -30.02 1.19 0.79
CA HIS A 118 -31.35 1.56 1.30
C HIS A 118 -32.47 0.59 0.87
N LEU A 119 -32.17 -0.36 -0.01
CA LEU A 119 -33.14 -1.35 -0.52
C LEU A 119 -32.97 -2.75 0.12
N SER A 120 -31.94 -2.95 0.96
CA SER A 120 -31.68 -4.16 1.76
C SER A 120 -32.07 -3.97 3.22
#